data_AF-A0A7S2A5W3-F1
#
_entry.id   AF-A0A7S2A5W3-F1
#
_cell.length_a   1.000
_cell.length_b   1.000
_cell.length_c   1.000
_cell.angle_alpha   90.00
_cell.angle_beta   90.00
_cell.angle_gamma   90.00
#
_symmetry.space_group_name_H-M   'P 1'
#
loop_
_entity.id
_entity.type
_entity.pdbx_description
1 polymer ?
#
loop_
_entity_poly.entity_id
_entity_poly.type
_entity_poly.pdbx_seq_one_letter_code
_entity_poly.pdbx_strand_id
1 'polypeptide(L)'
;CLSCVGGLMDVLRQIDDKLVAGSPLERAERDFYDAAVDLGEKDTLLRQEMLEQVEGGDVTAAELDVLLEQNAERIAAMKREGKSTAKAEARRKALEGVVPARPQPLKFEAEISKLRKELAPILDAEERAKGRLLSVKETQTLSRKGELMEEIERLEYASQGWFEDEDIFESRVEASRAVFEERRRKKAAKKSYAVAASGGKFASSR
;
A
#
# COMPACT_ATOMS: atom_id res chain seq x y z
N CYS A 1 11.20 -13.96 1.21
CA CYS A 1 11.51 -13.85 -0.24
C CYS A 1 13.02 -13.67 -0.50
N LEU A 2 13.70 -12.66 0.06
CA LEU A 2 15.18 -12.52 -0.09
C LEU A 2 15.99 -13.61 0.63
N SER A 3 15.53 -14.08 1.78
CA SER A 3 16.11 -15.24 2.47
C SER A 3 16.04 -16.52 1.62
N CYS A 4 14.98 -16.67 0.83
CA CYS A 4 14.81 -17.78 -0.10
C CYS A 4 15.77 -17.68 -1.28
N VAL A 5 15.91 -16.48 -1.88
CA VAL A 5 16.90 -16.23 -2.94
C VAL A 5 18.32 -16.47 -2.42
N GLY A 6 18.64 -15.99 -1.21
CA GLY A 6 19.91 -16.26 -0.55
C GLY A 6 20.19 -17.76 -0.38
N GLY A 7 19.21 -18.53 0.11
CA GLY A 7 19.35 -19.99 0.21
C GLY A 7 19.56 -20.67 -1.15
N LEU A 8 18.91 -20.19 -2.21
CA LEU A 8 19.11 -20.70 -3.57
C LEU A 8 20.51 -20.36 -4.11
N MET A 9 21.05 -19.17 -3.80
CA MET A 9 22.43 -18.81 -4.14
C MET A 9 23.44 -19.68 -3.41
N ASP A 10 23.19 -20.01 -2.14
CA ASP A 10 24.05 -20.90 -1.37
C ASP A 10 24.09 -22.31 -1.99
N VAL A 11 22.96 -22.80 -2.49
CA VAL A 11 22.88 -24.08 -3.24
C VAL A 11 23.64 -23.97 -4.57
N LEU A 12 23.47 -22.87 -5.32
CA LEU A 12 24.20 -22.65 -6.59
C LEU A 12 25.71 -22.64 -6.34
N ARG A 13 26.17 -21.95 -5.29
CA ARG A 13 27.58 -21.90 -4.90
C ARG A 13 28.14 -23.27 -4.52
N GLN A 14 27.36 -24.10 -3.84
CA GLN A 14 27.76 -25.48 -3.53
C GLN A 14 27.93 -26.33 -4.80
N ILE A 15 27.09 -26.11 -5.82
CA ILE A 15 27.20 -26.77 -7.13
C ILE A 15 28.44 -26.26 -7.89
N ASP A 16 28.70 -24.94 -7.86
CA ASP A 16 29.92 -24.36 -8.44
C ASP A 16 31.19 -24.94 -7.79
N ASP A 17 31.22 -25.05 -6.46
CA ASP A 17 32.34 -25.64 -5.73
C ASP A 17 32.58 -27.11 -6.15
N LYS A 18 31.51 -27.89 -6.38
CA LYS A 18 31.59 -29.26 -6.92
C LYS A 18 32.15 -29.29 -8.35
N LEU A 19 31.72 -28.37 -9.21
CA LEU A 19 32.20 -28.25 -10.60
C LEU A 19 33.69 -27.89 -10.63
N VAL A 20 34.12 -26.93 -9.81
CA VAL A 20 35.53 -26.52 -9.69
C VAL A 20 36.39 -27.67 -9.14
N ALA A 21 35.86 -28.45 -8.20
CA ALA A 21 36.53 -29.65 -7.68
C ALA A 21 36.54 -30.84 -8.66
N GLY A 22 35.89 -30.73 -9.83
CA GLY A 22 35.79 -31.79 -10.83
C GLY A 22 34.88 -32.95 -10.43
N SER A 23 33.99 -32.75 -9.45
CA SER A 23 33.05 -33.77 -9.00
C SER A 23 31.84 -33.84 -9.94
N PRO A 24 31.35 -35.05 -10.29
CA PRO A 24 30.19 -35.18 -11.16
C PRO A 24 28.93 -34.67 -10.47
N LEU A 25 28.15 -33.84 -11.16
CA LEU A 25 26.85 -33.38 -10.68
C LEU A 25 25.77 -34.45 -10.89
N GLU A 26 24.89 -34.57 -9.90
CA GLU A 26 23.68 -35.38 -10.03
C GLU A 26 22.72 -34.75 -11.05
N ARG A 27 21.79 -35.55 -11.59
CA ARG A 27 20.84 -35.07 -12.61
C ARG A 27 20.02 -33.88 -12.13
N ALA A 28 19.53 -33.92 -10.89
CA ALA A 28 18.76 -32.82 -10.31
C ALA A 28 19.61 -31.55 -10.11
N GLU A 29 20.88 -31.69 -9.75
CA GLU A 29 21.80 -30.56 -9.57
C GLU A 29 22.13 -29.88 -10.90
N ARG A 30 22.30 -30.69 -11.96
CA ARG A 30 22.49 -30.18 -13.32
C ARG A 30 21.26 -29.43 -13.83
N ASP A 31 20.09 -30.04 -13.72
CA ASP A 31 18.82 -29.43 -14.14
C ASP A 31 18.57 -28.11 -13.38
N PHE A 32 18.91 -28.05 -12.09
CA PHE A 32 18.85 -26.83 -11.29
C PHE A 32 19.87 -25.78 -11.73
N TYR A 33 21.13 -26.17 -11.93
CA TYR A 33 22.21 -25.27 -12.35
C TYR A 33 21.90 -24.60 -13.69
N ASP A 34 21.47 -25.39 -14.67
CA ASP A 34 21.10 -24.91 -16.01
C ASP A 34 19.92 -23.91 -15.94
N ALA A 35 19.01 -24.09 -14.98
CA ALA A 35 17.86 -23.20 -14.77
C ALA A 35 18.18 -21.95 -13.92
N ALA A 36 19.23 -22.00 -13.08
CA ALA A 36 19.51 -20.98 -12.05
C ALA A 36 20.82 -20.21 -12.28
N VAL A 37 21.54 -20.46 -13.38
CA VAL A 37 22.80 -19.79 -13.71
C VAL A 37 22.69 -18.26 -13.74
N ASP A 38 21.50 -17.73 -14.06
CA ASP A 38 21.21 -16.30 -14.15
C ASP A 38 20.73 -15.69 -12.82
N LEU A 39 20.64 -16.48 -11.75
CA LEU A 39 20.08 -16.03 -10.48
C LEU A 39 20.93 -14.89 -9.88
N GLY A 40 22.26 -14.95 -10.04
CA GLY A 40 23.22 -13.91 -9.61
C GLY A 40 22.92 -12.52 -10.17
N GLU A 41 22.63 -12.47 -11.47
CA GLU A 41 22.28 -11.22 -12.16
C GLU A 41 20.93 -10.69 -11.68
N LYS A 42 19.94 -11.59 -11.48
CA LYS A 42 18.62 -11.24 -10.97
C LYS A 42 18.67 -10.68 -9.54
N ASP A 43 19.48 -11.24 -8.66
CA ASP A 43 19.67 -10.71 -7.29
C ASP A 43 20.32 -9.32 -7.31
N THR A 44 21.30 -9.11 -8.19
CA THR A 44 21.94 -7.80 -8.35
C THR A 44 20.95 -6.76 -8.84
N LEU A 45 20.17 -7.09 -9.88
CA LEU A 45 19.12 -6.22 -10.40
C LEU A 45 18.07 -5.90 -9.34
N LEU A 46 17.60 -6.91 -8.60
CA LEU A 46 16.62 -6.72 -7.53
C LEU A 46 17.16 -5.78 -6.44
N ARG A 47 18.42 -5.93 -6.04
CA ARG A 47 19.06 -5.03 -5.06
C ARG A 47 19.16 -3.61 -5.58
N GLN A 48 19.43 -3.42 -6.86
CA GLN A 48 19.50 -2.11 -7.49
C GLN A 48 18.12 -1.44 -7.47
N GLU A 49 17.08 -2.14 -7.93
CA GLU A 49 15.70 -1.63 -7.93
C GLU A 49 15.22 -1.28 -6.51
N MET A 50 15.53 -2.13 -5.51
CA MET A 50 15.23 -1.82 -4.11
C MET A 50 15.96 -0.57 -3.60
N LEU A 51 17.20 -0.35 -4.04
CA LEU A 51 17.95 0.85 -3.68
C LEU A 51 17.33 2.09 -4.33
N GLU A 52 17.00 2.00 -5.62
CA GLU A 52 16.34 3.07 -6.37
C GLU A 52 14.98 3.42 -5.76
N GLN A 53 14.21 2.43 -5.29
CA GLN A 53 12.94 2.66 -4.60
C GLN A 53 13.14 3.43 -3.28
N VAL A 54 14.16 3.09 -2.50
CA VAL A 54 14.47 3.78 -1.23
C VAL A 54 14.99 5.19 -1.47
N GLU A 55 15.86 5.38 -2.46
CA GLU A 55 16.44 6.68 -2.82
C GLU A 55 15.41 7.60 -3.50
N GLY A 56 14.50 7.03 -4.29
CA GLY A 56 13.38 7.72 -4.91
C GLY A 56 12.28 8.13 -3.92
N GLY A 57 12.29 7.57 -2.71
CA GLY A 57 11.27 7.81 -1.70
C GLY A 57 9.94 7.12 -1.97
N ASP A 58 9.92 6.13 -2.87
CA ASP A 58 8.76 5.31 -3.21
C ASP A 58 8.55 4.18 -2.19
N VAL A 59 8.64 4.54 -0.90
CA VAL A 59 8.57 3.63 0.25
C VAL A 59 7.32 3.96 1.04
N THR A 60 6.48 2.96 1.28
CA THR A 60 5.28 3.12 2.12
C THR A 60 5.64 3.30 3.59
N ALA A 61 4.69 3.78 4.40
CA ALA A 61 4.93 3.99 5.84
C ALA A 61 5.35 2.69 6.56
N ALA A 62 4.67 1.57 6.25
CA ALA A 62 4.97 0.27 6.84
C ALA A 62 6.38 -0.22 6.45
N GLU A 63 6.77 -0.07 5.19
CA GLU A 63 8.12 -0.43 4.74
C GLU A 63 9.19 0.45 5.38
N LEU A 64 8.91 1.75 5.55
CA LEU A 64 9.82 2.68 6.21
C LEU A 64 10.07 2.28 7.68
N ASP A 65 9.02 1.90 8.40
CA ASP A 65 9.12 1.42 9.78
C ASP A 65 9.99 0.17 9.88
N VAL A 66 9.77 -0.81 8.99
CA VAL A 66 10.58 -2.03 8.90
C VAL A 66 12.05 -1.70 8.59
N LEU A 67 12.31 -0.79 7.64
CA LEU A 67 13.68 -0.38 7.29
C LEU A 67 14.39 0.33 8.44
N LEU A 68 13.67 1.15 9.21
CA LEU A 68 14.19 1.82 10.40
C LEU A 68 14.51 0.81 11.51
N GLU A 69 13.62 -0.17 11.74
CA GLU A 69 13.83 -1.25 12.70
C GLU A 69 15.06 -2.10 12.34
N GLN A 70 15.14 -2.60 11.10
CA GLN A 70 16.29 -3.37 10.61
C GLN A 70 17.60 -2.60 10.73
N ASN A 71 17.58 -1.28 10.47
CA ASN A 71 18.76 -0.45 10.62
C ASN A 71 19.12 -0.23 12.10
N ALA A 72 18.13 -0.09 12.99
CA ALA A 72 18.35 0.00 14.42
C ALA A 72 18.98 -1.29 14.99
N GLU A 73 18.48 -2.45 14.58
CA GLU A 73 19.07 -3.75 14.92
C GLU A 73 20.51 -3.88 14.42
N ARG A 74 20.77 -3.46 13.17
CA ARG A 74 22.11 -3.47 12.59
C ARG A 74 23.07 -2.55 13.36
N ILE A 75 22.64 -1.35 13.75
CA ILE A 75 23.43 -0.45 14.58
C ILE A 75 23.73 -1.11 15.94
N ALA A 76 22.74 -1.74 16.57
CA ALA A 76 22.92 -2.43 17.84
C ALA A 76 23.93 -3.59 17.73
N ALA A 77 23.83 -4.41 16.68
CA ALA A 77 24.76 -5.49 16.41
C ALA A 77 26.20 -4.97 16.18
N MET A 78 26.37 -3.93 15.34
CA MET A 78 27.69 -3.33 15.10
C MET A 78 28.31 -2.73 16.36
N LYS A 79 27.51 -2.12 17.24
CA LYS A 79 27.99 -1.61 18.55
C LYS A 79 28.48 -2.73 19.45
N ARG A 80 27.78 -3.87 19.50
CA ARG A 80 28.22 -5.05 20.27
C ARG A 80 29.54 -5.62 19.74
N GLU A 81 29.74 -5.58 18.43
CA GLU A 81 30.96 -6.05 17.75
C GLU A 81 32.11 -5.04 17.76
N GLY A 82 31.92 -3.82 18.32
CA GLY A 82 32.93 -2.76 18.33
C GLY A 82 33.25 -2.19 16.93
N LYS A 83 32.36 -2.37 15.94
CA LYS A 83 32.52 -1.89 14.57
C LYS A 83 31.97 -0.46 14.42
N SER A 84 32.50 0.28 13.46
CA SER A 84 32.02 1.65 13.16
C SER A 84 30.56 1.66 12.72
N THR A 85 29.74 2.47 13.38
CA THR A 85 28.29 2.63 13.08
C THR A 85 27.99 3.79 12.13
N ALA A 86 28.99 4.57 11.72
CA ALA A 86 28.80 5.83 11.00
C ALA A 86 27.95 5.69 9.74
N LYS A 87 28.15 4.61 8.95
CA LYS A 87 27.37 4.36 7.73
C LYS A 87 25.91 4.00 8.02
N ALA A 88 25.67 3.20 9.07
CA ALA A 88 24.31 2.79 9.44
C ALA A 88 23.51 3.97 10.04
N GLU A 89 24.17 4.82 10.82
CA GLU A 89 23.57 6.06 11.35
C GLU A 89 23.26 7.08 10.24
N ALA A 90 24.14 7.22 9.24
CA ALA A 90 23.87 8.05 8.08
C ALA A 90 22.63 7.55 7.31
N ARG A 91 22.53 6.23 7.10
CA ARG A 91 21.36 5.61 6.48
C ARG A 91 20.08 5.84 7.28
N ARG A 92 20.16 5.79 8.61
CA ARG A 92 19.00 6.04 9.48
C ARG A 92 18.46 7.46 9.29
N LYS A 93 19.35 8.45 9.28
CA LYS A 93 18.98 9.85 9.03
C LYS A 93 18.37 10.06 7.64
N ALA A 94 18.89 9.37 6.63
CA ALA A 94 18.32 9.42 5.29
C ALA A 94 16.88 8.88 5.28
N LEU A 95 16.64 7.72 5.92
CA LEU A 95 15.31 7.12 6.05
C LEU A 95 14.34 8.02 6.82
N GLU A 96 14.76 8.61 7.95
CA GLU A 96 13.93 9.54 8.73
C GLU A 96 13.51 10.80 7.94
N GLY A 97 14.23 11.15 6.86
CA GLY A 97 13.90 12.26 5.97
C GLY A 97 12.96 11.90 4.81
N VAL A 98 12.65 10.63 4.59
CA VAL A 98 11.76 10.18 3.51
C VAL A 98 10.31 10.49 3.86
N VAL A 99 9.59 11.12 2.93
CA VAL A 99 8.13 11.28 3.05
C VAL A 99 7.49 9.99 2.53
N PRO A 100 6.73 9.25 3.35
CA PRO A 100 6.16 7.98 2.92
C PRO A 100 5.25 8.14 1.71
N ALA A 101 5.47 7.28 0.70
CA ALA A 101 4.61 7.17 -0.46
C ALA A 101 3.24 6.63 -0.05
N ARG A 102 2.23 7.01 -0.84
CA ARG A 102 0.88 6.47 -0.65
C ARG A 102 0.86 5.00 -1.06
N PRO A 103 0.07 4.15 -0.38
CA PRO A 103 -0.12 2.78 -0.81
C PRO A 103 -0.62 2.70 -2.25
N GLN A 104 -0.23 1.63 -2.94
CA GLN A 104 -0.65 1.36 -4.32
C GLN A 104 -2.18 1.36 -4.42
N PRO A 105 -2.77 1.99 -5.46
CA PRO A 105 -4.21 2.03 -5.63
C PRO A 105 -4.80 0.63 -5.81
N LEU A 106 -6.08 0.46 -5.49
CA LEU A 106 -6.80 -0.79 -5.75
C LEU A 106 -6.92 -1.02 -7.26
N LYS A 107 -6.95 -2.30 -7.67
CA LYS A 107 -7.08 -2.69 -9.09
C LYS A 107 -8.31 -2.07 -9.74
N PHE A 108 -9.43 -2.04 -9.00
CA PHE A 108 -10.71 -1.48 -9.45
C PHE A 108 -11.02 -0.12 -8.83
N GLU A 109 -9.99 0.67 -8.47
CA GLU A 109 -10.17 1.97 -7.81
C GLU A 109 -11.05 2.94 -8.62
N ALA A 110 -11.00 2.89 -9.95
CA ALA A 110 -11.81 3.75 -10.81
C ALA A 110 -13.31 3.41 -10.72
N GLU A 111 -13.65 2.12 -10.77
CA GLU A 111 -15.01 1.59 -10.62
C GLU A 111 -15.53 1.84 -9.21
N ILE A 112 -14.74 1.51 -8.19
CA ILE A 112 -15.04 1.77 -6.78
C ILE A 112 -15.31 3.28 -6.58
N SER A 113 -14.50 4.16 -7.19
CA SER A 113 -14.71 5.61 -7.10
C SER A 113 -16.02 6.07 -7.74
N LYS A 114 -16.47 5.43 -8.83
CA LYS A 114 -17.78 5.72 -9.45
C LYS A 114 -18.92 5.28 -8.52
N LEU A 115 -18.88 4.05 -8.01
CA LEU A 115 -19.89 3.53 -7.09
C LEU A 115 -19.97 4.36 -5.80
N ARG A 116 -18.82 4.75 -5.24
CA ARG A 116 -18.75 5.63 -4.07
C ARG A 116 -19.34 7.03 -4.35
N LYS A 117 -19.19 7.57 -5.58
CA LYS A 117 -19.85 8.83 -5.97
C LYS A 117 -21.37 8.69 -6.04
N GLU A 118 -21.89 7.53 -6.46
CA GLU A 118 -23.32 7.21 -6.44
C GLU A 118 -23.86 6.98 -5.03
N LEU A 119 -23.04 6.38 -4.16
CA LEU A 119 -23.37 6.12 -2.76
C LEU A 119 -23.43 7.41 -1.92
N ALA A 120 -22.55 8.38 -2.20
CA ALA A 120 -22.45 9.64 -1.45
C ALA A 120 -23.79 10.39 -1.24
N PRO A 121 -24.62 10.67 -2.28
CA PRO A 121 -25.90 11.34 -2.09
C PRO A 121 -26.90 10.51 -1.27
N ILE A 122 -26.81 9.18 -1.30
CA ILE A 122 -27.68 8.29 -0.51
C ILE A 122 -27.34 8.40 0.97
N LEU A 123 -26.04 8.41 1.31
CA LEU A 123 -25.56 8.62 2.68
C LEU A 123 -25.95 10.01 3.21
N ASP A 124 -25.79 11.05 2.40
CA ASP A 124 -26.22 12.41 2.76
C ASP A 124 -27.73 12.49 3.02
N ALA A 125 -28.54 11.77 2.24
CA ALA A 125 -30.00 11.73 2.41
C ALA A 125 -30.38 10.99 3.70
N GLU A 126 -29.73 9.87 3.99
CA GLU A 126 -29.90 9.11 5.22
C GLU A 126 -29.54 9.96 6.45
N GLU A 127 -28.41 10.67 6.43
CA GLU A 127 -28.00 11.56 7.52
C GLU A 127 -29.01 12.69 7.77
N ARG A 128 -29.61 13.27 6.72
CA ARG A 128 -30.64 14.31 6.84
C ARG A 128 -31.99 13.78 7.28
N ALA A 129 -32.29 12.52 6.97
CA ALA A 129 -33.55 11.88 7.32
C ALA A 129 -33.54 11.25 8.72
N LYS A 130 -32.40 11.23 9.42
CA LYS A 130 -32.31 10.76 10.82
C LYS A 130 -33.35 11.46 11.69
N GLY A 131 -34.34 10.70 12.16
CA GLY A 131 -35.42 11.18 13.03
C GLY A 131 -36.73 11.57 12.33
N ARG A 132 -36.83 11.47 10.99
CA ARG A 132 -38.05 11.68 10.21
C ARG A 132 -38.54 10.36 9.60
N LEU A 133 -39.86 10.22 9.40
CA LEU A 133 -40.41 9.16 8.55
C LEU A 133 -39.92 9.30 7.10
N LEU A 134 -39.35 8.23 6.59
CA LEU A 134 -38.91 8.12 5.20
C LEU A 134 -40.12 7.99 4.27
N SER A 135 -40.06 8.66 3.15
CA SER A 135 -40.97 8.46 2.02
C SER A 135 -40.63 7.17 1.27
N VAL A 136 -41.61 6.60 0.55
CA VAL A 136 -41.43 5.38 -0.27
C VAL A 136 -40.25 5.48 -1.24
N LYS A 137 -39.99 6.68 -1.80
CA LYS A 137 -38.85 6.94 -2.68
C LYS A 137 -37.51 6.91 -1.94
N GLU A 138 -37.48 7.43 -0.71
CA GLU A 138 -36.29 7.38 0.16
C GLU A 138 -36.01 5.93 0.57
N THR A 139 -37.04 5.11 0.84
CA THR A 139 -36.90 3.67 1.11
C THR A 139 -36.33 2.90 -0.07
N GLN A 140 -36.82 3.13 -1.30
CA GLN A 140 -36.25 2.49 -2.51
C GLN A 140 -34.79 2.89 -2.74
N THR A 141 -34.45 4.15 -2.47
CA THR A 141 -33.06 4.63 -2.60
C THR A 141 -32.14 3.99 -1.57
N LEU A 142 -32.64 3.72 -0.36
CA LEU A 142 -31.91 2.97 0.66
C LEU A 142 -31.74 1.49 0.30
N SER A 143 -32.64 0.87 -0.45
CA SER A 143 -32.40 -0.50 -0.98
C SER A 143 -31.19 -0.54 -1.91
N ARG A 144 -31.04 0.45 -2.80
CA ARG A 144 -29.87 0.58 -3.69
C ARG A 144 -28.56 0.80 -2.93
N LYS A 145 -28.61 1.30 -1.69
CA LYS A 145 -27.42 1.44 -0.83
C LYS A 145 -26.75 0.10 -0.59
N GLY A 146 -27.54 -0.94 -0.28
CA GLY A 146 -27.03 -2.30 -0.02
C GLY A 146 -26.29 -2.84 -1.23
N GLU A 147 -26.93 -2.78 -2.40
CA GLU A 147 -26.35 -3.23 -3.67
C GLU A 147 -25.01 -2.52 -3.99
N LEU A 148 -24.95 -1.19 -3.79
CA LEU A 148 -23.71 -0.43 -4.03
C LEU A 148 -22.61 -0.80 -3.03
N MET A 149 -22.95 -1.05 -1.76
CA MET A 149 -21.97 -1.42 -0.74
C MET A 149 -21.40 -2.82 -0.98
N GLU A 150 -22.26 -3.80 -1.28
CA GLU A 150 -21.86 -5.16 -1.61
C GLU A 150 -20.99 -5.20 -2.87
N GLU A 151 -21.33 -4.41 -3.89
CA GLU A 151 -20.52 -4.31 -5.11
C GLU A 151 -19.14 -3.69 -4.84
N ILE A 152 -19.07 -2.64 -4.02
CA ILE A 152 -17.80 -2.04 -3.60
C ILE A 152 -16.94 -3.06 -2.85
N GLU A 153 -17.50 -3.76 -1.88
CA GLU A 153 -16.79 -4.77 -1.09
C GLU A 153 -16.27 -5.91 -1.97
N ARG A 154 -17.08 -6.38 -2.92
CA ARG A 154 -16.66 -7.40 -3.88
C ARG A 154 -15.48 -6.93 -4.74
N LEU A 155 -15.49 -5.68 -5.21
CA LEU A 155 -14.41 -5.11 -6.00
C LEU A 155 -13.15 -4.82 -5.17
N GLU A 156 -13.32 -4.44 -3.90
CA GLU A 156 -12.22 -4.32 -2.94
C GLU A 156 -11.54 -5.69 -2.75
N TYR A 157 -12.31 -6.74 -2.44
CA TYR A 157 -11.78 -8.11 -2.30
C TYR A 157 -11.12 -8.63 -3.59
N ALA A 158 -11.74 -8.39 -4.75
CA ALA A 158 -11.16 -8.75 -6.04
C ALA A 158 -9.88 -7.97 -6.41
N SER A 159 -9.52 -6.94 -5.63
CA SER A 159 -8.28 -6.18 -5.78
C SER A 159 -7.11 -6.75 -4.98
N GLN A 160 -7.31 -7.80 -4.18
CA GLN A 160 -6.26 -8.45 -3.40
C GLN A 160 -5.18 -9.06 -4.32
N GLY A 161 -3.91 -8.79 -4.00
CA GLY A 161 -2.77 -9.40 -4.68
C GLY A 161 -2.56 -10.87 -4.29
N TRP A 162 -1.89 -11.64 -5.15
CA TRP A 162 -1.64 -13.07 -4.88
C TRP A 162 -0.65 -13.33 -3.75
N PHE A 163 0.30 -12.43 -3.56
CA PHE A 163 1.35 -12.50 -2.53
C PHE A 163 1.30 -11.28 -1.61
N GLU A 164 0.10 -10.74 -1.42
CA GLU A 164 -0.13 -9.61 -0.54
C GLU A 164 -0.57 -10.12 0.82
N ASP A 165 0.11 -9.65 1.87
CA ASP A 165 -0.30 -9.93 3.24
C ASP A 165 -1.62 -9.23 3.55
N GLU A 166 -2.48 -9.88 4.35
CA GLU A 166 -3.81 -9.36 4.68
C GLU A 166 -3.74 -7.95 5.30
N ASP A 167 -2.79 -7.72 6.22
CA ASP A 167 -2.61 -6.40 6.86
C ASP A 167 -2.25 -5.30 5.85
N ILE A 168 -1.46 -5.63 4.83
CA ILE A 168 -1.07 -4.68 3.77
C ILE A 168 -2.28 -4.37 2.88
N PHE A 169 -3.05 -5.41 2.54
CA PHE A 169 -4.26 -5.28 1.75
C PHE A 169 -5.31 -4.42 2.48
N GLU A 170 -5.59 -4.72 3.75
CA GLU A 170 -6.52 -3.94 4.58
C GLU A 170 -6.07 -2.48 4.67
N SER A 171 -4.78 -2.20 4.88
CA SER A 171 -4.23 -0.84 4.92
C SER A 171 -4.48 -0.07 3.61
N ARG A 172 -4.34 -0.72 2.44
CA ARG A 172 -4.65 -0.12 1.14
C ARG A 172 -6.14 0.18 0.98
N VAL A 173 -6.99 -0.74 1.40
CA VAL A 173 -8.46 -0.56 1.36
C VAL A 173 -8.86 0.61 2.25
N GLU A 174 -8.31 0.69 3.47
CA GLU A 174 -8.53 1.80 4.39
C GLU A 174 -8.06 3.14 3.82
N ALA A 175 -6.87 3.18 3.21
CA ALA A 175 -6.36 4.38 2.56
C ALA A 175 -7.29 4.85 1.43
N SER A 176 -7.79 3.93 0.61
CA SER A 176 -8.77 4.22 -0.44
C SER A 176 -10.07 4.78 0.17
N ARG A 177 -10.61 4.14 1.22
CA ARG A 177 -11.82 4.59 1.94
C ARG A 177 -11.63 5.98 2.54
N ALA A 178 -10.49 6.24 3.17
CA ALA A 178 -10.16 7.53 3.77
C ALA A 178 -10.12 8.67 2.72
N VAL A 179 -9.56 8.42 1.53
CA VAL A 179 -9.56 9.39 0.42
C VAL A 179 -10.99 9.74 -0.01
N PHE A 180 -11.89 8.76 -0.03
CA PHE A 180 -13.30 9.02 -0.34
C PHE A 180 -13.97 9.88 0.74
N GLU A 181 -13.81 9.53 2.00
CA GLU A 181 -14.40 10.27 3.12
C GLU A 181 -13.87 11.70 3.22
N GLU A 182 -12.57 11.91 3.03
CA GLU A 182 -11.97 13.24 2.98
C GLU A 182 -12.59 14.09 1.85
N ARG A 183 -12.76 13.52 0.66
CA ARG A 183 -13.41 14.19 -0.47
C ARG A 183 -14.89 14.50 -0.18
N ARG A 184 -15.61 13.59 0.48
CA ARG A 184 -17.01 13.77 0.88
C ARG A 184 -17.14 14.92 1.89
N ARG A 185 -16.32 14.92 2.94
CA ARG A 185 -16.27 15.98 3.96
C ARG A 185 -15.94 17.35 3.37
N LYS A 186 -14.93 17.43 2.49
CA LYS A 186 -14.57 18.69 1.81
C LYS A 186 -15.72 19.24 0.95
N LYS A 187 -16.50 18.38 0.30
CA LYS A 187 -17.68 18.79 -0.47
C LYS A 187 -18.81 19.30 0.44
N ALA A 188 -19.05 18.64 1.57
CA ALA A 188 -20.03 19.09 2.56
C ALA A 188 -19.68 20.48 3.13
N ALA A 189 -18.41 20.71 3.48
CA ALA A 189 -17.92 21.99 3.99
C ALA A 189 -18.02 23.14 2.97
N LYS A 190 -17.79 22.89 1.68
CA LYS A 190 -17.97 23.91 0.64
C LYS A 190 -19.44 24.31 0.46
N LYS A 191 -20.38 23.38 0.69
CA LYS A 191 -21.81 23.64 0.54
C LYS A 191 -22.36 24.51 1.68
N SER A 192 -21.85 24.37 2.91
CA SER A 192 -22.27 25.24 4.03
C SER A 192 -21.80 26.69 3.87
N TYR A 193 -20.61 26.92 3.33
CA TYR A 193 -20.09 28.27 3.09
C TYR A 193 -20.86 29.01 1.99
N ALA A 194 -21.28 28.31 0.94
CA ALA A 194 -22.07 28.90 -0.16
C ALA A 194 -23.48 29.34 0.27
N VAL A 195 -24.12 28.62 1.19
CA VAL A 195 -25.45 28.96 1.73
C VAL A 195 -25.39 30.17 2.67
N ALA A 196 -24.31 30.30 3.45
CA ALA A 196 -24.09 31.48 4.30
C ALA A 196 -23.83 32.76 3.50
N ALA A 197 -23.13 32.67 2.36
CA ALA A 197 -22.84 33.82 1.50
C ALA A 197 -24.06 34.35 0.73
N SER A 198 -25.08 33.52 0.47
CA SER A 198 -26.31 33.92 -0.25
C SER A 198 -27.40 34.52 0.65
N GLY A 199 -27.30 34.42 1.98
CA GLY A 199 -28.32 34.89 2.92
C GLY A 199 -28.26 36.38 3.31
N GLY A 200 -27.24 37.13 2.87
CA GLY A 200 -26.93 38.47 3.38
C GLY A 200 -27.48 39.68 2.61
N LYS A 201 -28.37 39.51 1.62
CA LYS A 201 -28.88 40.61 0.79
C LYS A 201 -30.41 40.73 0.77
N PHE A 202 -31.08 40.77 1.92
CA PHE A 202 -32.49 41.22 1.97
C PHE A 202 -32.86 41.67 3.39
N ALA A 203 -32.38 42.84 3.84
CA ALA A 203 -33.03 43.64 4.89
C ALA A 203 -32.28 44.98 5.09
N SER A 204 -32.56 45.97 4.23
CA SER A 204 -32.61 47.38 4.63
C SER A 204 -33.05 48.23 3.43
N SER A 205 -34.35 48.45 3.28
CA SER A 205 -34.87 49.69 2.70
C SER A 205 -36.35 49.87 3.04
N ARG A 206 -36.62 51.01 3.69
CA ARG A 206 -37.90 51.66 4.04
C ARG A 206 -38.43 51.37 5.42
#